data_AF-A0A815D5X8-F1
#
_entry.id   AF-A0A815D5X8-F1
#
_cell.length_a   1.000
_cell.length_b   1.000
_cell.length_c   1.000
_cell.angle_alpha   90.00
_cell.angle_beta   90.00
_cell.angle_gamma   90.00
#
_symmetry.space_group_name_H-M   'P 1'
#
loop_
_entity.id
_entity.type
_entity.pdbx_description
1 polymer ?
#
loop_
_entity_poly.entity_id
_entity_poly.type
_entity_poly.pdbx_seq_one_letter_code
_entity_poly.pdbx_strand_id
1 'polypeptide(L)'
;VHVYYDIVTSQECVILTYGTADLCDYPIVRLHMESLLNRFPLRRATCRYRLKTSVKLIIQYGVGIIMLLPKDGRGSDFGSYALEQMLLEGRIVMNSTDARKKIGIRYDTNDYDGTALLLSIHCPTKKIQMIMNTPSSIMRKTDYLSALKDSGFDVKKCLFIEPGGL
;
A
#
# COMPACT_ATOMS: atom_id res chain seq x y z
N VAL A 1 14.55 2.61 9.82
CA VAL A 1 13.15 2.35 10.22
C VAL A 1 12.66 3.58 10.95
N HIS A 2 11.49 4.08 10.58
CA HIS A 2 10.86 5.24 11.19
C HIS A 2 9.43 4.87 11.57
N VAL A 3 8.95 5.36 12.70
CA VAL A 3 7.59 5.11 13.19
C VAL A 3 6.93 6.44 13.48
N TYR A 4 5.73 6.62 12.96
CA TYR A 4 4.89 7.79 13.16
C TYR A 4 3.59 7.34 13.80
N TYR A 5 3.10 8.09 14.78
CA TYR A 5 1.81 7.82 15.42
C TYR A 5 0.83 8.92 15.02
N ASP A 6 -0.26 8.53 14.37
CA ASP A 6 -1.36 9.42 14.06
C ASP A 6 -2.26 9.54 15.29
N ILE A 7 -2.26 10.70 15.93
CA ILE A 7 -3.05 10.97 17.13
C ILE A 7 -4.57 11.02 16.87
N VAL A 8 -4.99 11.24 15.62
CA VAL A 8 -6.41 11.29 15.25
C VAL A 8 -6.96 9.89 15.08
N THR A 9 -6.24 9.04 14.35
CA THR A 9 -6.67 7.66 14.09
C THR A 9 -6.18 6.67 15.15
N SER A 10 -5.25 7.07 16.01
CA SER A 10 -4.52 6.20 16.95
C SER A 10 -3.82 5.03 16.24
N GLN A 11 -3.32 5.27 15.03
CA GLN A 11 -2.64 4.26 14.21
C GLN A 11 -1.16 4.59 14.04
N GLU A 12 -0.34 3.54 13.96
CA GLU A 12 1.09 3.65 13.66
C GLU A 12 1.36 3.51 12.17
N CYS A 13 2.15 4.42 11.59
CA CYS A 13 2.73 4.24 10.26
C CYS A 13 4.21 3.87 10.40
N VAL A 14 4.59 2.72 9.84
CA VAL A 14 6.00 2.27 9.83
C VAL A 14 6.58 2.51 8.46
N ILE A 15 7.71 3.21 8.41
CA ILE A 15 8.43 3.52 7.18
C ILE A 15 9.80 2.84 7.21
N LEU A 16 10.05 2.02 6.20
CA LEU A 16 11.32 1.36 5.96
C LEU A 16 12.04 2.10 4.84
N THR A 17 13.27 2.53 5.11
CA THR A 17 14.14 3.20 4.15
C THR A 17 15.35 2.32 3.88
N TYR A 18 15.85 2.36 2.65
CA TYR A 18 17.09 1.70 2.25
C TYR A 18 17.89 2.64 1.36
N GLY A 19 19.20 2.71 1.57
CA GLY A 19 20.10 3.63 0.87
C GLY A 19 19.90 5.10 1.26
N THR A 20 20.70 5.96 0.63
CA THR A 20 20.62 7.42 0.72
C THR A 20 20.45 7.95 -0.69
N ALA A 21 19.43 8.78 -0.93
CA ALA A 21 19.13 9.32 -2.25
C ALA A 21 20.01 10.54 -2.55
N ASP A 22 20.63 10.55 -3.72
CA ASP A 22 21.24 11.74 -4.30
C ASP A 22 20.19 12.60 -5.03
N LEU A 23 20.55 13.83 -5.39
CA LEU A 23 19.65 14.77 -6.08
C LEU A 23 19.12 14.26 -7.43
N CYS A 24 19.87 13.36 -8.07
CA CYS A 24 19.54 12.78 -9.37
C CYS A 24 18.76 11.47 -9.25
N ASP A 25 18.61 10.92 -8.04
CA ASP A 25 17.93 9.65 -7.84
C ASP A 25 16.42 9.79 -7.88
N TYR A 26 15.78 8.67 -8.25
CA TYR A 26 14.33 8.51 -8.21
C TYR A 26 14.01 7.33 -7.30
N PRO A 27 13.99 7.51 -5.96
CA PRO A 27 13.79 6.40 -5.03
C PRO A 27 12.57 5.55 -5.36
N ILE A 28 12.70 4.24 -5.22
CA ILE A 28 11.59 3.32 -5.41
C ILE A 28 10.72 3.33 -4.16
N VAL A 29 9.45 3.69 -4.33
CA VAL A 29 8.47 3.81 -3.26
C VAL A 29 7.41 2.72 -3.37
N ARG A 30 7.13 2.05 -2.25
CA ARG A 30 6.03 1.09 -2.12
C ARG A 30 5.11 1.52 -0.98
N LEU A 31 3.85 1.76 -1.32
CA LEU A 31 2.77 1.77 -0.33
C LEU A 31 2.26 0.34 -0.11
N HIS A 32 2.56 -0.23 1.05
CA HIS A 32 2.22 -1.60 1.40
C HIS A 32 1.11 -1.62 2.45
N MET A 33 -0.03 -2.22 2.11
CA MET A 33 -1.11 -2.47 3.06
C MET A 33 -0.78 -3.76 3.81
N GLU A 34 -0.43 -3.64 5.07
CA GLU A 34 -0.23 -4.80 5.94
C GLU A 34 -1.55 -5.49 6.23
N SER A 35 -1.49 -6.80 6.47
CA SER A 35 -2.64 -7.59 6.86
C SER A 35 -2.30 -8.48 8.04
N LEU A 36 -3.18 -8.56 9.03
CA LEU A 36 -3.01 -9.45 10.17
C LEU A 36 -2.79 -10.90 9.71
N LEU A 37 -3.47 -11.32 8.64
CA LEU A 37 -3.36 -12.67 8.08
C LEU A 37 -1.95 -13.01 7.58
N ASN A 38 -1.13 -12.02 7.22
CA ASN A 38 0.23 -12.24 6.76
C ASN A 38 1.15 -12.81 7.84
N ARG A 39 0.80 -12.69 9.12
CA ARG A 39 1.58 -13.26 10.23
C ARG A 39 1.45 -14.78 10.32
N PHE A 40 0.40 -15.33 9.73
CA PHE A 40 0.13 -16.76 9.72
C PHE A 40 0.65 -17.42 8.43
N PRO A 41 1.06 -18.71 8.46
CA PRO A 41 1.53 -19.44 7.28
C PRO A 41 0.38 -19.88 6.37
N LEU A 42 -0.48 -18.93 5.95
CA LEU A 42 -1.62 -19.21 5.08
C LEU A 42 -1.17 -19.52 3.65
N ARG A 43 -1.90 -20.42 2.98
CA ARG A 43 -1.63 -20.80 1.57
C ARG A 43 -1.78 -19.62 0.61
N ARG A 44 -2.73 -18.71 0.87
CA ARG A 44 -2.92 -17.47 0.10
C ARG A 44 -2.02 -16.37 0.66
N ALA A 45 -0.74 -16.36 0.26
CA ALA A 45 0.27 -15.43 0.78
C ALA A 45 0.67 -14.31 -0.21
N THR A 46 -0.28 -13.81 -1.00
CA THR A 46 0.02 -12.82 -2.07
C THR A 46 0.59 -11.51 -1.51
N CYS A 47 0.13 -11.06 -0.34
CA CYS A 47 0.65 -9.84 0.28
C CYS A 47 2.09 -10.02 0.77
N ARG A 48 2.41 -11.14 1.43
CA ARG A 48 3.78 -11.51 1.80
C ARG A 48 4.72 -11.59 0.58
N TYR A 49 4.26 -12.20 -0.52
CA TYR A 49 5.02 -12.25 -1.76
C TYR A 49 5.32 -10.83 -2.28
N ARG A 50 4.30 -9.97 -2.34
CA ARG A 50 4.44 -8.58 -2.81
C ARG A 50 5.39 -7.76 -1.94
N LEU A 51 5.38 -7.95 -0.62
CA LEU A 51 6.33 -7.28 0.28
C LEU A 51 7.76 -7.72 -0.04
N LYS A 52 7.99 -9.04 -0.11
CA LYS A 52 9.32 -9.59 -0.44
C LYS A 52 9.83 -9.10 -1.79
N THR A 53 8.98 -9.07 -2.81
CA THR A 53 9.35 -8.58 -4.15
C THR A 53 9.65 -7.08 -4.11
N SER A 54 8.88 -6.30 -3.35
CA SER A 54 9.12 -4.85 -3.21
C SER A 54 10.45 -4.57 -2.52
N VAL A 55 10.76 -5.31 -1.45
CA VAL A 55 12.06 -5.24 -0.75
C VAL A 55 13.20 -5.58 -1.72
N LYS A 56 13.08 -6.66 -2.50
CA LYS A 56 14.09 -7.04 -3.50
C LYS A 56 14.34 -5.94 -4.52
N LEU A 57 13.28 -5.35 -5.09
CA LEU A 57 13.38 -4.28 -6.09
C LEU A 57 14.09 -3.05 -5.51
N ILE A 58 13.75 -2.66 -4.27
CA ILE A 58 14.38 -1.52 -3.59
C ILE A 58 15.86 -1.78 -3.33
N ILE A 59 16.22 -2.96 -2.82
CA ILE A 59 17.61 -3.33 -2.57
C ILE A 59 18.42 -3.35 -3.87
N GLN A 60 17.85 -3.92 -4.94
CA GLN A 60 18.50 -3.97 -6.26
C GLN A 60 18.73 -2.59 -6.87
N TYR A 61 17.79 -1.65 -6.67
CA TYR A 61 17.93 -0.28 -7.15
C TYR A 61 18.90 0.56 -6.30
N GLY A 62 19.08 0.23 -5.03
CA GLY A 62 20.03 0.87 -4.13
C GLY A 62 19.40 1.91 -3.20
N VAL A 63 18.26 2.51 -3.58
CA VAL A 63 17.56 3.49 -2.74
C VAL A 63 16.03 3.37 -2.81
N GLY A 64 15.35 3.38 -1.67
CA GLY A 64 13.89 3.30 -1.67
C GLY A 64 13.22 3.33 -0.31
N ILE A 65 11.89 3.37 -0.36
CA ILE A 65 11.00 3.60 0.77
C ILE A 65 9.84 2.61 0.70
N ILE A 66 9.56 1.89 1.79
CA ILE A 66 8.32 1.13 1.97
C ILE A 66 7.54 1.77 3.12
N MET A 67 6.33 2.21 2.82
CA MET A 67 5.37 2.66 3.83
C MET A 67 4.43 1.50 4.15
N LEU A 68 4.52 0.98 5.37
CA LEU A 68 3.62 -0.02 5.91
C LEU A 68 2.43 0.69 6.54
N LEU A 69 1.26 0.53 5.92
CA LEU A 69 0.00 1.03 6.44
C LEU A 69 -0.75 -0.13 7.13
N PRO A 70 -1.08 0.00 8.42
CA PRO A 70 -1.79 -1.03 9.18
C PRO A 70 -3.28 -1.00 8.82
N LYS A 71 -3.63 -1.48 7.63
CA LYS A 71 -5.01 -1.43 7.15
C LYS A 71 -5.36 -2.70 6.39
N ASP A 72 -5.80 -3.70 7.15
CA ASP A 72 -6.67 -4.74 6.62
C ASP A 72 -7.88 -4.10 5.92
N GLY A 73 -8.35 -4.69 4.82
CA GLY A 73 -9.58 -4.24 4.17
C GLY A 73 -9.55 -2.85 3.54
N ARG A 74 -8.37 -2.30 3.19
CA ARG A 74 -8.25 -0.96 2.54
C ARG A 74 -8.75 0.17 3.44
N GLY A 75 -8.55 0.03 4.75
CA GLY A 75 -8.94 1.01 5.76
C GLY A 75 -10.29 0.76 6.42
N SER A 76 -10.93 -0.39 6.15
CA SER A 76 -12.18 -0.80 6.80
C SER A 76 -11.95 -1.72 8.01
N ASP A 77 -10.75 -1.71 8.59
CA ASP A 77 -10.32 -2.58 9.69
C ASP A 77 -10.36 -4.09 9.36
N PHE A 78 -9.75 -4.88 10.24
CA PHE A 78 -9.66 -6.34 10.06
C PHE A 78 -11.03 -7.02 10.09
N GLY A 79 -11.94 -6.56 10.95
CA GLY A 79 -13.28 -7.15 11.08
C GLY A 79 -14.08 -7.09 9.79
N SER A 80 -14.11 -5.93 9.12
CA SER A 80 -14.82 -5.81 7.84
C SER A 80 -14.12 -6.58 6.72
N TYR A 81 -12.79 -6.63 6.72
CA TYR A 81 -12.06 -7.49 5.77
C TYR A 81 -12.39 -8.97 5.96
N ALA A 82 -12.43 -9.45 7.20
CA ALA A 82 -12.77 -10.84 7.51
C ALA A 82 -14.20 -11.15 7.07
N LEU A 83 -15.16 -10.27 7.36
CA LEU A 83 -16.55 -10.42 6.92
C LEU A 83 -16.67 -10.43 5.39
N GLU A 84 -15.91 -9.58 4.70
CA GLU A 84 -15.82 -9.60 3.23
C GLU A 84 -15.37 -10.98 2.72
N GLN A 85 -14.30 -11.54 3.29
CA GLN A 85 -13.82 -12.88 2.93
C GLN A 85 -14.89 -13.95 3.21
N MET A 86 -15.57 -13.88 4.36
CA MET A 86 -16.64 -14.83 4.71
C MET A 86 -17.81 -14.80 3.71
N LEU A 87 -18.23 -13.61 3.26
CA LEU A 87 -19.30 -13.47 2.26
C LEU A 87 -18.89 -14.06 0.90
N LEU A 88 -17.63 -13.88 0.51
CA LEU A 88 -17.07 -14.40 -0.74
C LEU A 88 -16.89 -15.92 -0.69
N GLU A 89 -16.28 -16.44 0.37
CA GLU A 89 -16.04 -17.88 0.54
C GLU A 89 -17.35 -18.65 0.72
N GLY A 90 -18.32 -18.06 1.43
CA GLY A 90 -19.68 -18.59 1.55
C GLY A 90 -20.53 -18.43 0.28
N ARG A 91 -20.00 -17.83 -0.79
CA ARG A 91 -20.70 -17.54 -2.06
C ARG A 91 -22.02 -16.77 -1.89
N ILE A 92 -22.14 -15.99 -0.81
CA ILE A 92 -23.27 -15.10 -0.56
C ILE A 92 -23.26 -13.93 -1.56
N VAL A 93 -22.07 -13.58 -2.03
CA VAL A 93 -21.80 -12.58 -3.08
C VAL A 93 -20.67 -13.07 -3.98
N MET A 94 -20.62 -12.60 -5.22
CA MET A 94 -19.66 -13.09 -6.22
C MET A 94 -18.38 -12.25 -6.33
N ASN A 95 -18.40 -11.02 -5.82
CA ASN A 95 -17.27 -10.10 -5.92
C ASN A 95 -17.15 -9.19 -4.69
N SER A 96 -15.95 -8.62 -4.54
CA SER A 96 -15.57 -7.74 -3.43
C SER A 96 -16.44 -6.48 -3.35
N THR A 97 -16.88 -5.94 -4.49
CA THR A 97 -17.71 -4.74 -4.55
C THR A 97 -19.08 -4.98 -3.92
N ASP A 98 -19.73 -6.09 -4.26
CA ASP A 98 -21.03 -6.49 -3.71
C ASP A 98 -20.92 -6.83 -2.23
N ALA A 99 -19.84 -7.51 -1.83
CA ALA A 99 -19.55 -7.78 -0.42
C ALA A 99 -19.45 -6.48 0.39
N ARG A 100 -18.63 -5.52 -0.06
CA ARG A 100 -18.46 -4.23 0.61
C ARG A 100 -19.75 -3.43 0.67
N LYS A 101 -20.53 -3.40 -0.43
CA LYS A 101 -21.83 -2.73 -0.47
C LYS A 101 -22.80 -3.35 0.55
N LYS A 102 -22.78 -4.68 0.70
CA LYS A 102 -23.60 -5.40 1.68
C LYS A 102 -23.16 -5.13 3.12
N ILE A 103 -21.87 -4.97 3.38
CA ILE A 103 -21.31 -4.64 4.70
C ILE A 103 -21.52 -3.16 5.04
N GLY A 104 -21.72 -2.30 4.03
CA GLY A 104 -21.88 -0.85 4.22
C GLY A 104 -20.57 -0.07 4.31
N ILE A 105 -19.48 -0.59 3.74
CA ILE A 105 -18.14 0.02 3.76
C ILE A 105 -17.73 0.54 2.38
N ARG A 106 -16.97 1.65 2.36
CA ARG A 106 -16.40 2.19 1.12
C ARG A 106 -15.29 1.29 0.58
N TYR A 107 -14.97 1.47 -0.70
CA TYR A 107 -13.94 0.67 -1.37
C TYR A 107 -12.53 0.95 -0.85
N ASP A 108 -12.23 2.21 -0.54
CA ASP A 108 -10.95 2.66 0.01
C ASP A 108 -11.22 3.81 1.00
N THR A 109 -10.69 3.69 2.21
CA THR A 109 -10.80 4.69 3.30
C THR A 109 -9.42 5.03 3.87
N ASN A 110 -8.36 4.80 3.08
CA ASN A 110 -7.02 5.20 3.47
C ASN A 110 -6.89 6.73 3.46
N ASP A 111 -6.17 7.26 4.44
CA ASP A 111 -5.72 8.65 4.43
C ASP A 111 -4.45 8.73 3.59
N TYR A 112 -4.61 9.21 2.37
CA TYR A 112 -3.50 9.38 1.43
C TYR A 112 -2.80 10.73 1.58
N ASP A 113 -3.41 11.71 2.23
CA ASP A 113 -2.81 13.02 2.48
C ASP A 113 -1.75 12.91 3.57
N GLY A 114 -2.08 12.25 4.69
CA GLY A 114 -1.09 11.91 5.73
C GLY A 114 0.04 11.03 5.18
N THR A 115 -0.29 10.09 4.29
CA THR A 115 0.71 9.26 3.61
C THR A 115 1.66 10.09 2.74
N ALA A 116 1.12 11.01 1.92
CA ALA A 116 1.92 11.86 1.05
C ALA A 116 2.80 12.85 1.84
N LEU A 117 2.28 13.38 2.95
CA LEU A 117 3.04 14.20 3.89
C LEU A 117 4.24 13.44 4.44
N LEU A 118 4.05 12.25 4.99
CA LEU A 118 5.15 11.44 5.52
C LEU A 118 6.17 11.06 4.43
N LEU A 119 5.70 10.76 3.23
CA LEU A 119 6.59 10.49 2.10
C LEU A 119 7.45 11.71 1.76
N SER A 120 6.92 12.93 1.89
CA SER A 120 7.66 14.17 1.57
C SER A 120 8.83 14.42 2.53
N ILE A 121 8.71 13.97 3.77
CA ILE A 121 9.78 14.02 4.78
C ILE A 121 10.93 13.09 4.37
N HIS A 122 10.62 11.91 3.83
CA HIS A 122 11.61 10.91 3.45
C HIS A 122 12.09 11.01 1.99
N CYS A 123 11.41 11.78 1.15
CA CYS A 123 11.79 12.03 -0.23
C CYS A 123 11.60 13.52 -0.58
N PRO A 124 12.50 14.40 -0.10
CA PRO A 124 12.38 15.86 -0.31
C PRO A 124 12.45 16.28 -1.78
N THR A 125 13.13 15.49 -2.62
CA THR A 125 13.20 15.73 -4.08
C THR A 125 11.85 15.54 -4.76
N LYS A 126 10.91 14.84 -4.12
CA LYS A 126 9.56 14.51 -4.60
C LYS A 126 9.52 13.81 -5.96
N LYS A 127 10.64 13.27 -6.43
CA LYS A 127 10.74 12.52 -7.68
C LYS A 127 10.88 11.05 -7.35
N ILE A 128 9.91 10.23 -7.75
CA ILE A 128 9.83 8.83 -7.30
C ILE A 128 9.51 7.87 -8.44
N GLN A 129 9.86 6.61 -8.22
CA GLN A 129 9.31 5.48 -8.96
C GLN A 129 8.38 4.72 -8.03
N MET A 130 7.24 4.25 -8.51
CA MET A 130 6.25 3.62 -7.64
C MET A 130 6.08 2.13 -7.93
N ILE A 131 6.05 1.30 -6.89
CA ILE A 131 5.66 -0.11 -7.03
C ILE A 131 4.14 -0.27 -6.87
N MET A 132 3.46 -0.67 -7.94
CA MET A 132 2.03 -0.97 -8.00
C MET A 132 1.75 -2.47 -8.18
N ASN A 133 0.56 -2.93 -7.80
CA ASN A 133 0.21 -4.36 -7.95
C ASN A 133 -0.09 -4.71 -9.41
N THR A 134 -0.94 -3.91 -10.05
CA THR A 134 -1.37 -4.11 -11.44
C THR A 134 -1.62 -2.75 -12.10
N PRO A 135 -1.60 -2.64 -13.44
CA PRO A 135 -2.03 -1.43 -14.14
C PRO A 135 -3.46 -1.02 -13.74
N SER A 136 -4.36 -2.00 -13.63
CA SER A 136 -5.74 -1.76 -13.18
C SER A 136 -5.85 -1.24 -11.74
N SER A 137 -4.83 -1.44 -10.90
CA SER A 137 -4.82 -0.89 -9.54
C SER A 137 -4.57 0.62 -9.50
N ILE A 138 -3.91 1.18 -10.52
CA ILE A 138 -3.70 2.62 -10.68
C ILE A 138 -5.07 3.30 -10.85
N MET A 139 -5.91 2.76 -11.73
CA MET A 139 -7.24 3.32 -12.00
C MET A 139 -8.19 3.31 -10.80
N ARG A 140 -7.94 2.44 -9.81
CA ARG A 140 -8.77 2.31 -8.61
C ARG A 140 -8.23 3.07 -7.40
N LYS A 141 -7.05 3.67 -7.52
CA LYS A 141 -6.38 4.44 -6.46
C LYS A 141 -6.21 5.89 -6.90
N THR A 142 -7.28 6.48 -7.41
CA THR A 142 -7.32 7.87 -7.86
C THR A 142 -6.92 8.81 -6.73
N ASP A 143 -7.46 8.58 -5.53
CA ASP A 143 -7.26 9.44 -4.36
C ASP A 143 -5.80 9.44 -3.89
N TYR A 144 -5.11 8.31 -4.05
CA TYR A 144 -3.70 8.22 -3.77
C TYR A 144 -2.85 9.00 -4.77
N LEU A 145 -3.16 8.88 -6.06
CA LEU A 145 -2.42 9.61 -7.10
C LEU A 145 -2.70 11.12 -7.04
N SER A 146 -3.92 11.53 -6.69
CA SER A 146 -4.23 12.94 -6.44
C SER A 146 -3.47 13.44 -5.21
N ALA A 147 -3.49 12.74 -4.08
CA ALA A 147 -2.75 13.16 -2.88
C ALA A 147 -1.25 13.32 -3.14
N LEU A 148 -0.64 12.41 -3.91
CA LEU A 148 0.75 12.55 -4.35
C LEU A 148 0.95 13.80 -5.22
N LYS A 149 0.10 14.00 -6.23
CA LYS A 149 0.19 15.14 -7.15
C LYS A 149 0.01 16.47 -6.41
N ASP A 150 -0.97 16.55 -5.51
CA ASP A 150 -1.29 17.73 -4.72
C ASP A 150 -0.15 18.04 -3.72
N SER A 151 0.52 16.99 -3.24
CA SER A 151 1.75 17.11 -2.43
C SER A 151 2.99 17.43 -3.27
N GLY A 152 2.88 17.54 -4.59
CA GLY A 152 3.96 17.91 -5.51
C GLY A 152 4.89 16.78 -5.92
N PHE A 153 4.45 15.52 -5.82
CA PHE A 153 5.22 14.37 -6.28
C PHE A 153 5.16 14.18 -7.80
N ASP A 154 6.33 13.93 -8.37
CA ASP A 154 6.55 13.57 -9.76
C ASP A 154 6.84 12.06 -9.84
N VAL A 155 5.81 11.29 -10.19
CA VAL A 155 5.90 9.84 -10.36
C VAL A 155 6.43 9.52 -11.76
N LYS A 156 7.73 9.22 -11.86
CA LYS A 156 8.39 8.98 -13.15
C LYS A 156 7.95 7.72 -13.86
N LYS A 157 7.74 6.64 -13.10
CA LYS A 157 7.25 5.37 -13.63
C LYS A 157 6.63 4.51 -12.55
N CYS A 158 5.73 3.63 -12.98
CA CYS A 158 5.17 2.57 -12.15
C CYS A 158 5.82 1.24 -12.49
N LEU A 159 6.40 0.58 -11.50
CA LEU A 159 6.89 -0.79 -11.55
C LEU A 159 5.75 -1.70 -11.08
N PHE A 160 5.40 -2.72 -11.86
CA PHE A 160 4.31 -3.63 -11.50
C PHE A 160 4.86 -4.93 -10.91
N ILE A 161 4.27 -5.37 -9.81
CA ILE A 161 4.58 -6.67 -9.19
C ILE A 161 3.39 -7.62 -9.40
N GLU A 162 3.53 -8.51 -10.39
CA GLU A 162 2.55 -9.55 -10.63
C GLU A 162 2.35 -10.42 -9.38
N PRO A 163 1.13 -10.91 -9.11
CA PRO A 163 0.95 -11.94 -8.10
C PRO A 163 1.78 -13.15 -8.56
N GLY A 164 2.83 -13.50 -7.80
CA GLY A 164 3.62 -14.69 -8.10
C GLY A 164 2.69 -15.88 -8.26
N GLY A 165 2.81 -16.57 -9.39
CA GLY A 165 2.06 -17.78 -9.66
C GLY A 165 2.20 -18.75 -8.50
N LEU A 166 1.06 -19.17 -7.96
CA LEU A 166 0.91 -20.41 -7.22
C LEU A 166 0.03 -21.31 -8.08
#